data_AF-A0A967LS65-F1
#
_entry.id   AF-A0A967LS65-F1
#
_cell.length_a   1.000
_cell.length_b   1.000
_cell.length_c   1.000
_cell.angle_alpha   90.00
_cell.angle_beta   90.00
_cell.angle_gamma   90.00
#
_symmetry.space_group_name_H-M   'P 1'
#
loop_
_entity.id
_entity.type
_entity.pdbx_description
1 polymer ?
#
loop_
_entity_poly.entity_id
_entity_poly.type
_entity_poly.pdbx_seq_one_letter_code
_entity_poly.pdbx_strand_id
1 'polypeptide(L)' 'VVNALWHGRPHPAHFNVEEAITATRELGAERIYLTHLTHRLEYEELARDLPAGVEPAYDGLSV' A
#
# COMPACT_ATOMS: atom_id res chain seq x y z
N VAL A 1 7.14 4.06 4.04
CA VAL A 1 6.82 2.65 3.68
C VAL A 1 5.86 2.10 4.72
N VAL A 2 4.78 1.44 4.31
CA VAL A 2 3.75 0.90 5.21
C VAL A 2 3.24 -0.46 4.70
N ASN A 3 2.82 -1.36 5.59
CA ASN A 3 2.28 -2.67 5.20
C ASN A 3 0.84 -2.55 4.64
N ALA A 4 0.48 -3.39 3.66
CA ALA A 4 -0.88 -3.50 3.12
C ALA A 4 -1.13 -4.91 2.52
N LEU A 5 -1.83 -5.81 3.23
CA LEU A 5 -1.93 -7.22 2.80
C LEU A 5 -2.77 -7.43 1.53
N TRP A 6 -3.97 -6.87 1.51
CA TRP A 6 -5.01 -7.06 0.49
C TRP A 6 -6.05 -5.94 0.58
N HIS A 7 -7.08 -5.96 -0.26
CA HIS A 7 -8.22 -5.05 -0.19
C HIS A 7 -9.32 -5.51 0.79
N GLY A 8 -10.02 -4.55 1.37
CA GLY A 8 -11.35 -4.73 1.96
C GLY A 8 -11.35 -5.32 3.37
N ARG A 9 -11.13 -6.64 3.53
CA ARG A 9 -11.32 -7.29 4.85
C ARG A 9 -10.19 -6.89 5.81
N PRO A 10 -10.47 -6.40 7.03
CA PRO A 10 -9.41 -6.13 8.01
C PRO A 10 -8.64 -7.39 8.41
N HIS A 11 -7.37 -7.22 8.76
CA HIS A 11 -6.54 -8.27 9.35
C HIS A 11 -6.06 -7.84 10.74
N PRO A 12 -6.04 -8.74 11.75
CA PRO A 12 -5.75 -8.35 13.14
C PRO A 12 -4.35 -7.78 13.37
N ALA A 13 -3.39 -8.08 12.49
CA ALA A 13 -1.98 -7.69 12.67
C ALA A 13 -1.41 -6.80 11.56
N HIS A 14 -2.17 -6.56 10.48
CA HIS A 14 -1.69 -5.85 9.31
C HIS A 14 -2.82 -5.03 8.71
N PHE A 15 -2.48 -3.91 8.07
CA PHE A 15 -3.47 -3.13 7.35
C PHE A 15 -3.91 -3.85 6.07
N ASN A 16 -5.17 -3.63 5.69
CA ASN A 16 -5.56 -3.69 4.29
C ASN A 16 -5.12 -2.41 3.55
N VAL A 17 -5.28 -2.37 2.23
CA VAL A 17 -4.86 -1.22 1.41
C VAL A 17 -5.57 0.08 1.84
N GLU A 18 -6.86 0.02 2.13
CA GLU A 18 -7.66 1.18 2.51
C GLU A 18 -7.26 1.78 3.87
N GLU A 19 -6.98 0.91 4.84
CA GLU A 19 -6.46 1.25 6.16
C GLU A 19 -5.07 1.86 6.05
N ALA A 20 -4.18 1.29 5.23
CA ALA A 20 -2.84 1.82 5.01
C ALA A 20 -2.87 3.23 4.40
N ILE A 21 -3.69 3.45 3.36
CA ILE A 21 -3.89 4.77 2.77
C ILE A 21 -4.43 5.74 3.81
N THR A 22 -5.47 5.35 4.54
CA THR A 22 -6.10 6.21 5.56
C THR A 22 -5.10 6.60 6.66
N ALA A 23 -4.33 5.65 7.17
CA ALA A 23 -3.33 5.89 8.21
C ALA A 23 -2.22 6.84 7.75
N THR A 24 -1.90 6.86 6.46
CA THR A 24 -0.83 7.71 5.93
C THR A 24 -1.27 9.15 5.59
N ARG A 25 -2.58 9.42 5.46
CA ARG A 25 -3.10 10.73 5.06
C ARG A 25 -2.67 11.87 5.97
N GLU A 26 -2.65 11.63 7.28
CA GLU A 26 -2.31 12.66 8.27
C GLU A 26 -0.80 12.91 8.39
N LEU A 27 0.03 12.07 7.78
CA LEU A 27 1.49 12.17 7.86
C LEU A 27 2.08 13.19 6.89
N GLY A 28 1.32 13.63 5.89
CA GLY A 28 1.78 14.63 4.91
C GLY A 28 2.96 14.19 4.04
N ALA A 29 3.17 12.88 3.88
CA ALA A 29 4.25 12.35 3.04
C ALA A 29 3.96 12.58 1.55
N GLU A 30 4.95 13.06 0.80
CA GLU A 30 4.83 13.25 -0.66
C GLU A 30 4.76 11.94 -1.43
N ARG A 31 5.42 10.89 -0.92
CA ARG A 31 5.40 9.54 -1.49
C ARG A 31 5.23 8.48 -0.41
N ILE A 32 4.35 7.53 -0.67
CA ILE A 32 4.02 6.40 0.20
C ILE A 32 4.20 5.12 -0.61
N TYR A 33 5.00 4.20 -0.08
CA TYR A 33 5.18 2.88 -0.66
C TYR A 33 4.48 1.81 0.18
N LEU A 34 3.60 1.03 -0.45
CA LEU A 34 2.91 -0.11 0.16
C LEU A 34 3.78 -1.37 0.04
N THR A 35 4.04 -2.05 1.14
CA THR A 35 4.81 -3.30 1.17
C THR A 35 4.03 -4.42 1.86
N HIS A 36 4.61 -5.61 1.97
CA HIS A 36 4.00 -6.78 2.58
C HIS A 36 2.67 -7.17 1.88
N LEU A 37 2.66 -7.00 0.56
CA LEU A 37 1.53 -7.31 -0.32
C LEU A 37 1.42 -8.84 -0.47
N THR A 38 0.19 -9.37 -0.50
CA THR A 38 -0.03 -10.78 -0.81
C THR A 38 -0.23 -11.01 -2.31
N HIS A 39 -0.14 -12.26 -2.76
CA HIS A 39 -0.39 -12.68 -4.15
C HIS A 39 -1.81 -12.36 -4.68
N ARG A 40 -2.68 -11.80 -3.85
CA ARG A 40 -4.03 -11.37 -4.24
C ARG A 40 -4.04 -9.98 -4.89
N LEU A 41 -2.92 -9.27 -4.83
CA LEU A 41 -2.74 -7.93 -5.37
C LEU A 41 -1.76 -8.03 -6.54
N GLU A 42 -2.27 -7.98 -7.76
CA GLU A 42 -1.42 -7.84 -8.94
C GLU A 42 -0.83 -6.43 -8.99
N TYR A 43 0.48 -6.34 -9.25
CA TYR A 43 1.22 -5.07 -9.12
C TYR A 43 0.66 -3.98 -10.02
N GLU A 44 0.45 -4.28 -11.31
CA GLU A 44 0.00 -3.29 -12.29
C GLU A 44 -1.44 -2.83 -12.06
N GLU A 45 -2.30 -3.73 -11.59
CA GLU A 45 -3.69 -3.41 -11.25
C GLU A 45 -3.73 -2.51 -10.01
N LEU A 46 -3.01 -2.90 -8.96
CA LEU A 46 -2.91 -2.10 -7.73
C LEU A 46 -2.31 -0.72 -8.02
N ALA A 47 -1.20 -0.63 -8.75
CA ALA A 47 -0.57 0.64 -9.07
C ALA A 47 -1.48 1.62 -9.83
N ARG A 48 -2.41 1.09 -10.64
CA ARG A 48 -3.39 1.89 -11.39
C ARG A 48 -4.50 2.44 -10.50
N ASP A 49 -4.91 1.67 -9.49
CA ASP A 49 -6.06 1.99 -8.64
C ASP A 49 -5.68 2.85 -7.42
N LEU A 50 -4.38 2.94 -7.11
CA LEU A 50 -3.89 3.72 -5.98
C LEU A 50 -3.96 5.24 -6.23
N PRO A 51 -4.19 6.05 -5.18
CA PRO A 51 -4.14 7.50 -5.28
C PRO A 51 -2.77 8.02 -5.70
N ALA A 52 -2.72 9.22 -6.29
CA ALA A 52 -1.46 9.90 -6.59
C ALA A 52 -0.56 10.00 -5.34
N GLY A 53 0.72 9.64 -5.51
CA GLY A 53 1.70 9.62 -4.41
C GLY A 53 1.71 8.33 -3.59
N VAL A 54 0.85 7.34 -3.90
CA VAL A 54 0.87 6.01 -3.29
C VAL A 54 1.20 4.97 -4.35
N GLU A 55 2.24 4.17 -4.11
CA GLU A 55 2.73 3.18 -5.06
C GLU A 55 2.99 1.83 -4.36
N PRO A 56 2.79 0.68 -5.03
CA PRO A 56 3.26 -0.59 -4.50
C PRO A 56 4.79 -0.62 -4.54
N ALA A 57 5.42 -1.03 -3.43
CA ALA A 57 6.84 -1.32 -3.42
C ALA A 57 7.13 -2.62 -4.18
N TYR A 58 8.37 -2.77 -4.62
CA TYR A 58 8.90 -3.98 -5.23
C TYR A 58 10.30 -4.27 -4.73
N ASP A 59 10.72 -5.52 -4.84
CA ASP A 59 12.06 -5.95 -4.43
C ASP A 59 13.12 -5.23 -5.27
N GLY A 60 14.05 -4.56 -4.60
CA GLY A 60 15.10 -3.75 -5.24
C GLY A 60 14.74 -2.29 -5.48
N LEU A 61 13.54 -1.84 -5.11
CA LEU A 61 13.20 -0.41 -5.09
C LEU A 61 14.21 0.37 -4.24
N SER A 62 14.74 1.47 -4.80
CA SER A 62 15.68 2.39 -4.14
C SER A 62 15.22 3.83 -4.35
N VAL A 63 15.19 4.62 -3.27
CA VAL A 63 14.61 5.97 -3.20
C VAL A 63 15.50 6.94 -2.43
#